data_AF-A0A7X6XUT9-F1
#
_entry.id   AF-A0A7X6XUT9-F1
#
_cell.length_a   1.000
_cell.length_b   1.000
_cell.length_c   1.000
_cell.angle_alpha   90.00
_cell.angle_beta   90.00
_cell.angle_gamma   90.00
#
_symmetry.space_group_name_H-M   'P 1'
#
loop_
_entity.id
_entity.type
_entity.pdbx_description
1 polymer ?
#
loop_
_entity_poly.entity_id
_entity_poly.type
_entity_poly.pdbx_seq_one_letter_code
_entity_poly.pdbx_strand_id
1 'polypeptide(L)'
;MIEILNNGVVQVVLLGTVLLGIVSGILGVFTLLRKQALIGDALSHATLPGVVLMFMFTKSKEVSVLIIGAAISAGIAMLTMRIIKKYTKLQGDAILALILSSFFGLGRFLISLISRKPEFSKAKLDDFIFGSAATIIERDIITLLVVLVFILVLIVLFWRQIKTQTFDAQFYTSLGFSNEWIEFLMSFMTILVIVSGIRSVGVILMSSLLIAPGLASRQWSHNLSINVFLSALFGAVSACVGTLISVTHPTGLPTGPVIVSVGTLIAFISIFFAPQSGVIAKEIQRQRHRKDIQTYRSLLDVRKGFTIKDSMIDKLLKESYVSLDEMGNHHLTSKGEEKVKEIVGVNYHG
;
A
#
# COMPACT_ATOMS: atom_id res chain seq x y z
N MET A 1 29.70 -11.13 -6.64
CA MET A 1 28.74 -10.09 -6.19
C MET A 1 29.32 -8.68 -6.33
N ILE A 2 30.54 -8.40 -5.83
CA ILE A 2 31.20 -7.09 -5.96
C ILE A 2 31.51 -6.73 -7.43
N GLU A 3 31.92 -7.68 -8.27
CA GLU A 3 32.12 -7.44 -9.72
C GLU A 3 30.84 -7.08 -10.49
N ILE A 4 29.72 -7.68 -10.11
CA ILE A 4 28.41 -7.39 -10.72
C ILE A 4 27.95 -5.97 -10.35
N LEU A 5 28.21 -5.53 -9.12
CA LEU A 5 27.96 -4.16 -8.69
C LEU A 5 28.89 -3.14 -9.34
N ASN A 6 30.04 -3.55 -9.87
CA ASN A 6 30.99 -2.64 -10.53
C ASN A 6 30.64 -2.39 -12.01
N ASN A 7 29.59 -3.04 -12.52
CA ASN A 7 29.08 -2.79 -13.86
C ASN A 7 28.16 -1.56 -13.85
N GLY A 8 28.53 -0.52 -14.61
CA GLY A 8 27.78 0.74 -14.67
C GLY A 8 26.30 0.57 -15.06
N VAL A 9 25.98 -0.42 -15.90
CA VAL A 9 24.59 -0.70 -16.28
C VAL A 9 23.78 -1.20 -15.09
N VAL A 10 24.34 -2.09 -14.26
CA VAL A 10 23.65 -2.62 -13.07
C VAL A 10 23.42 -1.53 -12.04
N GLN A 11 24.38 -0.62 -11.86
CA GLN A 11 24.22 0.53 -10.95
C GLN A 11 23.10 1.45 -11.39
N VAL A 12 23.01 1.75 -12.70
CA VAL A 12 21.96 2.59 -13.27
C VAL A 12 20.57 1.99 -13.04
N VAL A 13 20.42 0.69 -13.32
CA VAL A 13 19.15 -0.02 -13.11
C VAL A 13 18.78 -0.09 -11.62
N LEU A 14 19.75 -0.37 -10.75
CA LEU A 14 19.53 -0.46 -9.31
C LEU A 14 19.12 0.90 -8.72
N LEU A 15 19.82 1.97 -9.07
CA LEU A 15 19.46 3.33 -8.63
C LEU A 15 18.08 3.75 -9.16
N GLY A 16 17.79 3.51 -10.44
CA GLY A 16 16.50 3.85 -11.02
C GLY A 16 15.33 3.11 -10.36
N THR A 17 15.48 1.79 -10.14
CA THR A 17 14.43 0.98 -9.49
C THR A 17 14.25 1.33 -8.01
N VAL A 18 15.33 1.62 -7.28
CA VAL A 18 15.26 2.05 -5.87
C VAL A 18 14.57 3.41 -5.75
N LEU A 19 14.94 4.40 -6.57
CA LEU A 19 14.27 5.70 -6.59
C LEU A 19 12.77 5.53 -6.88
N LEU A 20 12.44 4.70 -7.87
CA LEU A 20 11.04 4.43 -8.20
C LEU A 20 10.28 3.78 -7.03
N GLY A 21 10.88 2.79 -6.36
CA GLY A 21 10.30 2.13 -5.19
C GLY A 21 10.10 3.08 -3.99
N ILE A 22 11.01 4.02 -3.78
CA ILE A 22 10.87 5.07 -2.75
C ILE A 22 9.66 5.94 -3.08
N VAL A 23 9.60 6.48 -4.30
CA VAL A 23 8.52 7.38 -4.74
C VAL A 23 7.16 6.70 -4.67
N SER A 24 7.05 5.48 -5.20
CA SER A 24 5.80 4.72 -5.21
C SER A 24 5.37 4.34 -3.80
N GLY A 25 6.33 3.99 -2.92
CA GLY A 25 6.06 3.70 -1.51
C GLY A 25 5.49 4.90 -0.76
N ILE A 26 6.04 6.10 -0.98
CA ILE A 26 5.54 7.33 -0.36
C ILE A 26 4.09 7.59 -0.76
N LEU A 27 3.77 7.62 -2.05
CA LEU A 27 2.40 7.85 -2.52
C LEU A 27 1.45 6.72 -2.14
N GLY A 28 1.94 5.48 -2.11
CA GLY A 28 1.22 4.28 -1.71
C GLY A 28 0.56 4.37 -0.35
N VAL A 29 1.22 5.01 0.62
CA VAL A 29 0.65 5.21 1.96
C VAL A 29 -0.60 6.09 1.89
N PHE A 30 -0.56 7.17 1.12
CA PHE A 30 -1.68 8.10 1.01
C PHE A 30 -2.83 7.50 0.21
N THR A 31 -2.56 6.80 -0.89
CA THR A 31 -3.62 6.13 -1.66
C THR A 31 -4.31 5.04 -0.85
N LEU A 32 -3.56 4.29 -0.05
CA LEU A 32 -4.10 3.28 0.86
C LEU A 32 -4.97 3.89 1.97
N LEU A 33 -4.47 4.93 2.67
CA LEU A 33 -5.21 5.57 3.75
C LEU A 33 -6.52 6.22 3.28
N ARG A 34 -6.55 6.70 2.04
CA ARG A 34 -7.74 7.27 1.40
C ARG A 34 -8.71 6.22 0.85
N LYS A 35 -8.45 4.92 1.07
CA LYS A 35 -9.23 3.80 0.52
C LYS A 35 -9.30 3.82 -1.02
N GLN A 36 -8.25 4.33 -1.67
CA GLN A 36 -8.13 4.46 -3.12
C GLN A 36 -6.94 3.63 -3.64
N ALA A 37 -6.72 2.44 -3.06
CA ALA A 37 -5.59 1.59 -3.44
C ALA A 37 -5.59 1.26 -4.94
N LEU A 38 -6.76 1.01 -5.52
CA LEU A 38 -6.94 0.63 -6.93
C LEU A 38 -6.88 1.81 -7.91
N ILE A 39 -6.74 3.06 -7.45
CA ILE A 39 -6.65 4.21 -8.36
C ILE A 39 -5.39 4.14 -9.23
N GLY A 40 -4.28 3.64 -8.65
CA GLY A 40 -3.04 3.45 -9.38
C GLY A 40 -3.20 2.42 -10.49
N ASP A 41 -4.01 1.38 -10.28
CA ASP A 41 -4.28 0.33 -11.27
C ASP A 41 -5.10 0.86 -12.44
N ALA A 42 -6.22 1.51 -12.15
CA ALA A 42 -7.06 2.13 -13.18
C ALA A 42 -6.30 3.16 -14.03
N LEU A 43 -5.52 4.04 -13.38
CA LEU A 43 -4.73 5.05 -14.08
C LEU A 43 -3.58 4.46 -14.89
N SER A 44 -2.92 3.41 -14.39
CA SER A 44 -1.85 2.73 -15.12
C SER A 44 -2.40 2.14 -16.41
N HIS A 45 -3.47 1.37 -16.36
CA HIS A 45 -4.08 0.82 -17.57
C HIS A 45 -4.67 1.89 -18.50
N ALA A 46 -5.10 3.03 -17.96
CA ALA A 46 -5.53 4.17 -18.75
C ALA A 46 -4.40 4.83 -19.56
N THR A 47 -3.13 4.58 -19.24
CA THR A 47 -2.00 5.10 -20.04
C THR A 47 -1.83 4.40 -21.39
N LEU A 48 -2.17 3.10 -21.46
CA LEU A 48 -1.94 2.26 -22.66
C LEU A 48 -2.55 2.84 -23.94
N PRO A 49 -3.85 3.21 -24.00
CA PRO A 49 -4.40 3.80 -25.22
C PRO A 49 -3.70 5.09 -25.63
N GLY A 50 -3.24 5.90 -24.67
CA GLY A 50 -2.48 7.12 -24.92
C GLY A 50 -1.12 6.88 -25.59
N VAL A 51 -0.37 5.89 -25.09
CA VAL A 51 0.92 5.47 -25.69
C VAL A 51 0.70 5.08 -27.15
N VAL A 52 -0.33 4.29 -27.41
CA VAL A 52 -0.63 3.75 -28.73
C VAL A 52 -1.10 4.83 -29.70
N LEU A 53 -2.01 5.72 -29.27
CA LEU A 53 -2.46 6.84 -30.08
C LEU A 53 -1.31 7.79 -30.42
N MET A 54 -0.46 8.12 -29.45
CA MET A 54 0.69 8.99 -29.68
C MET A 54 1.67 8.35 -30.68
N PHE A 55 1.91 7.04 -30.56
CA PHE A 55 2.69 6.29 -31.53
C PHE A 55 2.07 6.36 -32.95
N MET A 56 0.74 6.24 -33.08
CA MET A 56 0.07 6.36 -34.38
C MET A 56 0.23 7.75 -35.01
N PHE A 57 0.17 8.81 -34.20
CA PHE A 57 0.29 10.19 -34.69
C PHE A 57 1.73 10.54 -35.08
N THR A 58 2.69 10.26 -34.20
CA THR A 58 4.08 10.68 -34.42
C THR A 58 4.87 9.67 -35.28
N LYS A 59 4.46 8.41 -35.31
CA LYS A 59 5.22 7.28 -35.87
C LYS A 59 6.63 7.10 -35.26
N SER A 60 6.94 7.85 -34.21
CA SER A 60 8.21 7.80 -33.48
C SER A 60 8.11 6.81 -32.33
N LYS A 61 9.17 6.02 -32.14
CA LYS A 61 9.34 5.11 -31.00
C LYS A 61 10.06 5.76 -29.81
N GLU A 62 10.30 7.06 -29.89
CA GLU A 62 10.98 7.78 -28.83
C GLU A 62 10.14 7.76 -27.55
N VAL A 63 10.71 7.19 -26.50
CA VAL A 63 10.02 6.95 -25.22
C VAL A 63 9.48 8.24 -24.63
N SER A 64 10.21 9.36 -24.74
CA SER A 64 9.78 10.67 -24.24
C SER A 64 8.48 11.14 -24.88
N VAL A 65 8.28 10.87 -26.18
CA VAL A 65 7.05 11.22 -26.90
C VAL A 65 5.89 10.32 -26.45
N LEU A 66 6.13 9.02 -26.31
CA LEU A 66 5.12 8.05 -25.90
C LEU A 66 4.61 8.30 -24.46
N ILE A 67 5.50 8.71 -23.57
CA ILE A 67 5.21 9.11 -22.18
C ILE A 67 4.25 10.31 -22.12
N ILE A 68 4.37 11.26 -23.06
CA ILE A 68 3.41 12.39 -23.14
C ILE A 68 2.01 11.87 -23.48
N GLY A 69 1.90 10.94 -24.44
CA GLY A 69 0.65 10.26 -24.76
C GLY A 69 0.05 9.52 -23.57
N ALA A 70 0.88 8.78 -22.82
CA ALA A 70 0.51 8.11 -21.58
C ALA A 70 -0.09 9.08 -20.56
N ALA A 71 0.59 10.20 -20.31
CA ALA A 71 0.15 11.22 -19.36
C ALA A 71 -1.17 11.87 -19.76
N ILE A 72 -1.34 12.22 -21.05
CA ILE A 72 -2.59 12.81 -21.57
C ILE A 72 -3.75 11.84 -21.36
N SER A 73 -3.58 10.56 -21.72
CA SER A 73 -4.65 9.57 -21.58
C SER A 73 -5.03 9.28 -20.13
N ALA A 74 -4.04 9.18 -19.22
CA ALA A 74 -4.31 9.07 -17.80
C ALA A 74 -5.00 10.33 -17.23
N GLY A 75 -4.64 11.52 -17.71
CA GLY A 75 -5.31 12.77 -17.37
C GLY A 75 -6.77 12.79 -17.84
N ILE A 76 -7.04 12.33 -19.06
CA ILE A 76 -8.41 12.18 -19.58
C ILE A 76 -9.20 11.20 -18.70
N ALA A 77 -8.63 10.03 -18.39
CA ALA A 77 -9.28 9.05 -17.53
C ALA A 77 -9.62 9.61 -16.15
N MET A 78 -8.70 10.35 -15.54
CA MET A 78 -8.92 11.04 -14.28
C MET A 78 -10.06 12.08 -14.36
N LEU A 79 -10.12 12.86 -15.45
CA LEU A 79 -11.21 13.81 -15.67
C LEU A 79 -12.55 13.09 -15.86
N THR A 80 -12.56 12.00 -16.64
CA THR A 80 -13.76 11.17 -16.84
C THR A 80 -14.24 10.57 -15.51
N MET A 81 -13.34 10.05 -14.67
CA MET A 81 -13.66 9.57 -13.33
C MET A 81 -14.34 10.66 -12.48
N ARG A 82 -13.78 11.88 -12.50
CA ARG A 82 -14.31 13.02 -11.75
C ARG A 82 -15.71 13.42 -12.25
N ILE A 83 -15.92 13.45 -13.57
CA ILE A 83 -17.22 13.75 -14.18
C ILE A 83 -18.24 12.70 -13.78
N ILE A 84 -17.91 11.41 -13.89
CA ILE A 84 -18.83 10.32 -13.51
C ILE A 84 -19.17 10.42 -12.02
N LYS A 85 -18.18 10.64 -11.15
CA LYS A 85 -18.40 10.79 -9.71
C LYS A 85 -19.29 12.00 -9.37
N LYS A 86 -19.21 13.08 -10.15
CA LYS A 86 -20.01 14.30 -9.96
C LYS A 86 -21.46 14.15 -10.41
N TYR A 87 -21.70 13.50 -11.55
CA TYR A 87 -23.03 13.42 -12.17
C TYR A 87 -23.78 12.13 -11.89
N THR A 88 -23.15 11.12 -11.30
CA THR A 88 -23.77 9.82 -11.02
C THR A 88 -23.66 9.45 -9.54
N LYS A 89 -24.52 8.53 -9.09
CA LYS A 89 -24.48 7.95 -7.73
C LYS A 89 -23.64 6.67 -7.65
N LEU A 90 -22.75 6.45 -8.62
CA LEU A 90 -21.92 5.25 -8.66
C LEU A 90 -20.89 5.25 -7.53
N GLN A 91 -20.64 4.06 -6.97
CA GLN A 91 -19.58 3.87 -5.98
C GLN A 91 -18.20 4.06 -6.62
N GLY A 92 -17.22 4.54 -5.85
CA GLY A 92 -15.86 4.78 -6.35
C GLY A 92 -15.22 3.56 -7.02
N ASP A 93 -15.42 2.37 -6.46
CA ASP A 93 -14.88 1.11 -6.99
C ASP A 93 -15.53 0.73 -8.34
N ALA A 94 -16.82 1.02 -8.52
CA ALA A 94 -17.50 0.81 -9.80
C ALA A 94 -16.97 1.75 -10.89
N ILE A 95 -16.71 3.01 -10.55
CA ILE A 95 -16.11 3.99 -11.47
C ILE A 95 -14.69 3.55 -11.86
N LEU A 96 -13.89 3.10 -10.89
CA LEU A 96 -12.54 2.56 -11.12
C LEU A 96 -12.59 1.38 -12.09
N ALA A 97 -13.46 0.38 -11.84
CA ALA A 97 -13.60 -0.80 -12.67
C ALA A 97 -14.06 -0.47 -14.10
N LEU A 98 -14.99 0.48 -14.25
CA LEU A 98 -15.46 0.95 -15.54
C LEU A 98 -14.34 1.59 -16.37
N ILE A 99 -13.56 2.47 -15.76
CA ILE A 99 -12.46 3.19 -16.42
C ILE A 99 -11.33 2.22 -16.77
N LEU A 100 -10.95 1.36 -15.83
CA LEU A 100 -9.98 0.29 -16.05
C LEU A 100 -10.37 -0.56 -17.27
N SER A 101 -11.59 -1.11 -17.28
CA SER A 101 -12.05 -2.01 -18.36
C SER A 101 -12.15 -1.30 -19.70
N SER A 102 -12.68 -0.07 -19.71
CA SER A 102 -12.91 0.70 -20.95
C SER A 102 -11.58 1.11 -21.59
N PHE A 103 -10.67 1.72 -20.82
CA PHE A 103 -9.40 2.18 -21.37
C PHE A 103 -8.45 1.03 -21.68
N PHE A 104 -8.43 -0.03 -20.86
CA PHE A 104 -7.64 -1.22 -21.16
C PHE A 104 -8.13 -1.92 -22.43
N GLY A 105 -9.44 -2.10 -22.57
CA GLY A 105 -10.06 -2.67 -23.77
C GLY A 105 -9.75 -1.83 -25.01
N LEU A 106 -9.88 -0.50 -24.91
CA LEU A 106 -9.53 0.42 -25.98
C LEU A 106 -8.05 0.35 -26.35
N GLY A 107 -7.15 0.34 -25.35
CA GLY A 107 -5.72 0.19 -25.57
C GLY A 107 -5.35 -1.10 -26.28
N ARG A 108 -5.86 -2.25 -25.82
CA ARG A 108 -5.62 -3.55 -26.48
C ARG A 108 -6.24 -3.63 -27.87
N PHE A 109 -7.41 -3.03 -28.08
CA PHE A 109 -8.02 -2.91 -29.40
C PHE A 109 -7.12 -2.12 -30.36
N LEU A 110 -6.61 -0.95 -29.94
CA LEU A 110 -5.69 -0.15 -30.76
C LEU A 110 -4.38 -0.90 -31.08
N ILE A 111 -3.79 -1.59 -30.10
CA ILE A 111 -2.60 -2.44 -30.34
C ILE A 111 -2.89 -3.49 -31.40
N SER A 112 -4.04 -4.17 -31.31
CA SER A 112 -4.46 -5.20 -32.27
C SER A 112 -4.64 -4.64 -33.69
N LEU A 113 -5.21 -3.43 -33.83
CA LEU A 113 -5.36 -2.76 -35.12
C LEU A 113 -4.02 -2.46 -35.79
N ILE A 114 -3.05 -1.98 -35.00
CA ILE A 114 -1.74 -1.56 -35.51
C ILE A 114 -0.85 -2.77 -35.81
N SER A 115 -0.94 -3.83 -35.00
CA SER A 115 -0.12 -5.04 -35.15
C SER A 115 -0.36 -5.77 -36.48
N ARG A 116 -1.53 -5.56 -37.10
CA ARG A 116 -1.88 -6.09 -38.43
C ARG A 116 -1.10 -5.42 -39.58
N LYS A 117 -0.51 -4.24 -39.36
CA LYS A 117 0.26 -3.54 -40.37
C LYS A 117 1.76 -3.88 -40.23
N PRO A 118 2.43 -4.35 -41.29
CA PRO A 118 3.83 -4.81 -41.22
C PRO A 118 4.83 -3.71 -40.82
N GLU A 119 4.53 -2.44 -41.13
CA GLU A 119 5.33 -1.28 -40.69
C GLU A 119 5.34 -1.09 -39.17
N PHE A 120 4.30 -1.55 -38.47
CA PHE A 120 4.07 -1.26 -37.06
C PHE A 120 4.14 -2.49 -36.13
N SER A 121 4.09 -3.70 -36.69
CA SER A 121 4.20 -4.97 -35.95
C SER A 121 5.50 -5.11 -35.13
N LYS A 122 6.58 -4.42 -35.52
CA LYS A 122 7.88 -4.43 -34.83
C LYS A 122 8.01 -3.42 -33.68
N ALA A 123 6.91 -2.81 -33.23
CA ALA A 123 6.99 -1.75 -32.22
C ALA A 123 7.19 -2.26 -30.77
N LYS A 124 7.20 -3.59 -30.54
CA LYS A 124 7.41 -4.20 -29.20
C LYS A 124 6.62 -3.49 -28.09
N LEU A 125 5.36 -3.13 -28.37
CA LEU A 125 4.51 -2.41 -27.40
C LEU A 125 4.17 -3.27 -26.17
N ASP A 126 4.31 -4.59 -26.25
CA ASP A 126 4.15 -5.47 -25.09
C ASP A 126 5.24 -5.22 -24.03
N ASP A 127 6.41 -4.69 -24.40
CA ASP A 127 7.47 -4.31 -23.45
C ASP A 127 7.02 -3.16 -22.52
N PHE A 128 6.07 -2.31 -22.95
CA PHE A 128 5.47 -1.28 -22.09
C PHE A 128 4.52 -1.86 -21.03
N ILE A 129 3.90 -2.99 -21.32
CA ILE A 129 2.94 -3.64 -20.41
C ILE A 129 3.69 -4.29 -19.25
N PHE A 130 4.76 -5.03 -19.56
CA PHE A 130 5.55 -5.79 -18.59
C PHE A 130 6.78 -5.06 -18.07
N GLY A 131 7.16 -3.96 -18.72
CA GLY A 131 8.34 -3.18 -18.38
C GLY A 131 9.64 -3.92 -18.71
N SER A 132 10.72 -3.16 -18.80
CA SER A 132 12.06 -3.74 -18.87
C SER A 132 13.04 -2.81 -18.18
N ALA A 133 13.36 -3.11 -16.92
CA ALA A 133 14.30 -2.26 -16.17
C ALA A 133 15.70 -2.27 -16.81
N ALA A 134 16.04 -3.28 -17.60
CA ALA A 134 17.28 -3.30 -18.39
C ALA A 134 17.37 -2.17 -19.42
N THR A 135 16.25 -1.49 -19.72
CA THR A 135 16.22 -0.36 -20.66
C THR A 135 16.39 1.00 -19.98
N ILE A 136 16.57 1.06 -18.65
CA ILE A 136 16.80 2.32 -17.92
C ILE A 136 18.15 2.89 -18.32
N ILE A 137 18.17 4.17 -18.69
CA ILE A 137 19.37 4.93 -19.03
C ILE A 137 19.59 6.01 -17.97
N GLU A 138 20.80 6.56 -17.86
CA GLU A 138 21.14 7.65 -16.93
C GLU A 138 20.16 8.84 -16.97
N ARG A 139 19.66 9.21 -18.15
CA ARG A 139 18.66 10.28 -18.28
C ARG A 139 17.37 9.96 -17.51
N ASP A 140 16.94 8.69 -17.50
CA ASP A 140 15.74 8.26 -16.78
C ASP A 140 15.94 8.38 -15.26
N ILE A 141 17.16 8.19 -14.75
CA ILE A 141 17.49 8.41 -13.32
C ILE A 141 17.29 9.88 -12.96
N ILE A 142 17.78 10.80 -13.79
CA ILE A 142 17.61 12.24 -13.54
C ILE A 142 16.12 12.59 -13.55
N THR A 143 15.34 12.06 -14.49
CA THR A 143 13.89 12.25 -14.51
C THR A 143 13.21 11.72 -13.24
N LEU A 144 13.56 10.50 -12.79
CA LEU A 144 13.01 9.92 -11.57
C LEU A 144 13.41 10.71 -10.31
N LEU A 145 14.64 11.19 -10.25
CA LEU A 145 15.13 12.03 -9.16
C LEU A 145 14.36 13.36 -9.10
N VAL A 146 14.19 14.04 -10.24
CA VAL A 146 13.42 15.28 -10.33
C VAL A 146 11.97 15.04 -9.90
N VAL A 147 11.35 13.95 -10.35
CA VAL A 147 9.97 13.59 -9.97
C VAL A 147 9.88 13.27 -8.47
N LEU A 148 10.84 12.53 -7.91
CA LEU A 148 10.91 12.26 -6.47
C LEU A 148 10.99 13.55 -5.66
N VAL A 149 11.94 14.43 -5.98
CA VAL A 149 12.13 15.70 -5.28
C VAL A 149 10.88 16.56 -5.40
N PHE A 150 10.31 16.66 -6.60
CA PHE A 150 9.09 17.43 -6.84
C PHE A 150 7.91 16.92 -6.01
N ILE A 151 7.70 15.60 -5.98
CA ILE A 151 6.65 14.96 -5.17
C ILE A 151 6.88 15.20 -3.68
N LEU A 152 8.11 15.06 -3.20
CA LEU A 152 8.46 15.33 -1.81
C LEU A 152 8.17 16.79 -1.42
N VAL A 153 8.56 17.75 -2.27
CA VAL A 153 8.29 19.18 -2.06
C VAL A 153 6.79 19.43 -1.96
N LEU A 154 5.99 18.87 -2.88
CA LEU A 154 4.53 19.00 -2.83
C LEU A 154 3.94 18.38 -1.56
N ILE A 155 4.41 17.19 -1.14
CA ILE A 155 3.93 16.54 0.09
C ILE A 155 4.28 17.37 1.32
N VAL A 156 5.49 17.93 1.40
CA VAL A 156 5.91 18.75 2.52
C VAL A 156 5.13 20.07 2.56
N LEU A 157 4.97 20.72 1.41
CA LEU A 157 4.25 21.99 1.29
C LEU A 157 2.76 21.84 1.61
N PHE A 158 2.13 20.77 1.14
CA PHE A 158 0.71 20.46 1.37
C PHE A 158 0.47 19.44 2.50
N TRP A 159 1.46 19.24 3.38
CA TRP A 159 1.41 18.18 4.40
C TRP A 159 0.18 18.26 5.29
N ARG A 160 -0.16 19.49 5.73
CA ARG A 160 -1.30 19.73 6.61
C ARG A 160 -2.61 19.43 5.88
N GLN A 161 -2.75 19.87 4.64
CA GLN A 161 -3.96 19.70 3.84
C GLN A 161 -4.19 18.22 3.47
N ILE A 162 -3.14 17.54 2.99
CA ILE A 162 -3.20 16.11 2.65
C ILE A 162 -3.53 15.30 3.89
N LYS A 163 -2.88 15.58 5.03
CA LYS A 163 -3.15 14.89 6.30
C LYS A 163 -4.59 15.10 6.75
N THR A 164 -5.06 16.35 6.84
CA THR A 164 -6.40 16.65 7.34
C THR A 164 -7.47 15.99 6.46
N GLN A 165 -7.39 16.13 5.13
CA GLN A 165 -8.39 15.51 4.25
C GLN A 165 -8.34 13.97 4.25
N THR A 166 -7.16 13.37 4.46
CA THR A 166 -7.03 11.91 4.50
C THR A 166 -7.69 11.31 5.73
N PHE A 167 -7.60 11.97 6.89
CA PHE A 167 -8.17 11.47 8.14
C PHE A 167 -9.59 11.99 8.41
N ASP A 168 -9.90 13.20 7.98
CA ASP A 168 -11.22 13.82 8.17
C ASP A 168 -11.56 14.80 7.03
N ALA A 169 -12.18 14.25 5.99
CA ALA A 169 -12.64 15.04 4.83
C ALA A 169 -13.79 16.01 5.20
N GLN A 170 -14.61 15.69 6.21
CA GLN A 170 -15.71 16.56 6.63
C GLN A 170 -15.16 17.79 7.36
N PHE A 171 -14.23 17.59 8.29
CA PHE A 171 -13.54 18.67 8.98
C PHE A 171 -12.76 19.56 7.99
N TYR A 172 -12.05 18.96 7.03
CA TYR A 172 -11.36 19.73 5.99
C TYR A 172 -12.32 20.64 5.20
N THR A 173 -13.53 20.15 4.90
CA THR A 173 -14.57 20.92 4.20
C THR A 173 -15.18 22.00 5.10
N SER A 174 -15.38 21.72 6.39
CA SER A 174 -15.90 22.72 7.34
C SER A 174 -14.95 23.91 7.56
N LEU A 175 -13.65 23.73 7.30
CA LEU A 175 -12.66 24.80 7.31
C LEU A 175 -12.71 25.69 6.05
N GLY A 176 -13.62 25.42 5.10
CA GLY A 176 -13.79 26.19 3.87
C GLY A 176 -12.89 25.73 2.71
N PHE A 177 -12.13 24.64 2.87
CA PHE A 177 -11.32 24.08 1.79
C PHE A 177 -12.12 23.12 0.92
N SER A 178 -11.81 23.13 -0.38
CA SER A 178 -12.41 22.17 -1.32
C SER A 178 -11.64 20.86 -1.37
N ASN A 179 -12.34 19.75 -1.11
CA ASN A 179 -11.80 18.38 -1.24
C ASN A 179 -11.29 18.07 -2.66
N GLU A 180 -11.87 18.71 -3.67
CA GLU A 180 -11.57 18.43 -5.06
C GLU A 180 -10.13 18.79 -5.43
N TRP A 181 -9.56 19.82 -4.81
CA TRP A 181 -8.20 20.27 -5.08
C TRP A 181 -7.14 19.24 -4.66
N ILE A 182 -7.29 18.65 -3.48
CA ILE A 182 -6.35 17.61 -3.01
C ILE A 182 -6.63 16.28 -3.70
N GLU A 183 -7.89 15.95 -4.04
CA GLU A 183 -8.18 14.80 -4.92
C GLU A 183 -7.45 14.95 -6.25
N PHE A 184 -7.47 16.15 -6.83
CA PHE A 184 -6.73 16.46 -8.04
C PHE A 184 -5.21 16.35 -7.84
N LEU A 185 -4.67 16.99 -6.80
CA LEU A 185 -3.23 16.97 -6.48
C LEU A 185 -2.71 15.55 -6.29
N MET A 186 -3.38 14.72 -5.49
CA MET A 186 -2.98 13.34 -5.23
C MET A 186 -3.02 12.47 -6.49
N SER A 187 -4.05 12.64 -7.32
CA SER A 187 -4.17 11.90 -8.58
C SER A 187 -3.11 12.35 -9.58
N PHE A 188 -2.84 13.66 -9.67
CA PHE A 188 -1.78 14.22 -10.50
C PHE A 188 -0.40 13.66 -10.11
N MET A 189 -0.07 13.67 -8.82
CA MET A 189 1.18 13.08 -8.32
C MET A 189 1.24 11.58 -8.65
N THR A 190 0.13 10.85 -8.50
CA THR A 190 0.06 9.42 -8.85
C THR A 190 0.31 9.18 -10.33
N ILE A 191 -0.26 10.00 -11.22
CA ILE A 191 -0.02 9.92 -12.68
C ILE A 191 1.45 10.16 -12.98
N LEU A 192 2.08 11.17 -12.37
CA LEU A 192 3.51 11.43 -12.57
C LEU A 192 4.38 10.22 -12.21
N VAL A 193 4.09 9.55 -11.11
CA VAL A 193 4.82 8.34 -10.67
C VAL A 193 4.61 7.18 -11.64
N ILE A 194 3.35 6.91 -12.00
CA ILE A 194 3.00 5.87 -12.97
C ILE A 194 3.78 6.09 -14.26
N VAL A 195 3.61 7.27 -14.85
CA VAL A 195 4.20 7.62 -16.15
C VAL A 195 5.74 7.53 -16.13
N SER A 196 6.37 7.96 -15.04
CA SER A 196 7.83 7.88 -14.88
C SER A 196 8.32 6.45 -14.67
N GLY A 197 7.50 5.57 -14.11
CA GLY A 197 7.86 4.18 -13.80
C GLY A 197 7.48 3.15 -14.86
N ILE A 198 6.66 3.51 -15.85
CA ILE A 198 6.20 2.60 -16.93
C ILE A 198 7.37 1.89 -17.60
N ARG A 199 8.47 2.59 -17.88
CA ARG A 199 9.64 1.98 -18.55
C ARG A 199 10.32 0.92 -17.69
N SER A 200 10.44 1.19 -16.40
CA SER A 200 11.20 0.36 -15.46
C SER A 200 10.45 -0.93 -15.10
N VAL A 201 9.22 -0.80 -14.63
CA VAL A 201 8.47 -1.90 -14.01
C VAL A 201 7.28 -2.32 -14.87
N GLY A 202 6.82 -1.46 -15.78
CA GLY A 202 5.68 -1.77 -16.66
C GLY A 202 4.36 -1.38 -16.04
N VAL A 203 3.39 -1.13 -16.91
CA VAL A 203 2.06 -0.61 -16.54
C VAL A 203 1.37 -1.48 -15.48
N ILE A 204 1.39 -2.80 -15.64
CA ILE A 204 0.65 -3.72 -14.74
C ILE A 204 1.28 -3.75 -13.34
N LEU A 205 2.61 -3.75 -13.28
CA LEU A 205 3.35 -3.99 -12.05
C LEU A 205 3.51 -2.71 -11.22
N MET A 206 3.34 -1.53 -11.85
CA MET A 206 3.34 -0.24 -11.17
C MET A 206 2.23 -0.14 -10.11
N SER A 207 1.04 -0.69 -10.35
CA SER A 207 -0.05 -0.67 -9.36
C SER A 207 0.33 -1.45 -8.10
N SER A 208 0.98 -2.61 -8.27
CA SER A 208 1.46 -3.42 -7.17
C SER A 208 2.58 -2.73 -6.39
N LEU A 209 3.53 -2.10 -7.09
CA LEU A 209 4.64 -1.38 -6.47
C LEU A 209 4.20 -0.11 -5.71
N LEU A 210 3.03 0.44 -6.07
CA LEU A 210 2.40 1.53 -5.34
C LEU A 210 1.70 1.03 -4.06
N ILE A 211 1.01 -0.11 -4.11
CA ILE A 211 0.17 -0.58 -2.99
C ILE A 211 0.97 -1.37 -1.95
N ALA A 212 1.82 -2.31 -2.38
CA ALA A 212 2.49 -3.27 -1.51
C ALA A 212 3.32 -2.65 -0.37
N PRO A 213 4.24 -1.69 -0.62
CA PRO A 213 5.02 -1.07 0.45
C PRO A 213 4.16 -0.27 1.45
N GLY A 214 3.10 0.39 0.98
CA GLY A 214 2.18 1.13 1.85
C GLY A 214 1.34 0.19 2.72
N LEU A 215 0.96 -0.97 2.18
CA LEU A 215 0.26 -2.02 2.92
C LEU A 215 1.18 -2.62 3.99
N ALA A 216 2.44 -2.86 3.65
CA ALA A 216 3.45 -3.36 4.58
C ALA A 216 3.68 -2.36 5.74
N SER A 217 3.96 -1.09 5.44
CA SER A 217 4.28 -0.08 6.47
C SER A 217 3.15 0.16 7.46
N ARG A 218 1.89 0.08 7.00
CA ARG A 218 0.72 0.34 7.84
C ARG A 218 0.57 -0.65 8.99
N GLN A 219 1.15 -1.84 8.90
CA GLN A 219 1.06 -2.85 9.96
C GLN A 219 1.99 -2.55 11.15
N TRP A 220 3.08 -1.81 10.91
CA TRP A 220 4.13 -1.56 11.89
C TRP A 220 3.88 -0.33 12.77
N SER A 221 3.15 0.67 12.25
CA SER A 221 2.94 1.92 12.97
C SER A 221 1.60 2.59 12.65
N HIS A 222 1.05 3.30 13.64
CA HIS A 222 -0.13 4.15 13.49
C HIS A 222 0.20 5.59 13.08
N ASN A 223 1.45 6.02 13.24
CA ASN A 223 1.90 7.38 12.93
C ASN A 223 2.14 7.56 11.44
N LEU A 224 1.49 8.57 10.83
CA LEU A 224 1.59 8.83 9.39
C LEU A 224 3.03 9.06 8.92
N SER A 225 3.80 9.90 9.61
CA SER A 225 5.18 10.24 9.21
C SER A 225 6.09 9.00 9.20
N ILE A 226 5.94 8.14 10.23
CA ILE A 226 6.69 6.88 10.33
C ILE A 226 6.26 5.93 9.20
N ASN A 227 4.97 5.88 8.87
CA ASN A 227 4.45 5.01 7.81
C ASN A 227 4.94 5.42 6.43
N VAL A 228 5.04 6.73 6.15
CA VAL A 228 5.62 7.25 4.90
C VAL A 228 7.08 6.83 4.79
N PHE A 229 7.86 7.01 5.85
CA PHE A 229 9.28 6.61 5.86
C PHE A 229 9.46 5.10 5.71
N LEU A 230 8.72 4.28 6.48
CA LEU A 230 8.80 2.82 6.39
C LEU A 230 8.36 2.30 5.02
N SER A 231 7.32 2.90 4.42
CA SER A 231 6.87 2.52 3.08
C SER A 231 7.93 2.82 2.02
N ALA A 232 8.55 4.01 2.10
CA ALA A 232 9.67 4.36 1.23
C ALA A 232 10.83 3.37 1.37
N LEU A 233 11.16 2.97 2.61
CA LEU A 233 12.19 1.99 2.89
C LEU A 233 11.83 0.61 2.35
N PHE A 234 10.60 0.12 2.55
CA PHE A 234 10.16 -1.17 2.03
C PHE A 234 10.12 -1.19 0.50
N GLY A 235 9.73 -0.09 -0.15
CA GLY A 235 9.80 0.06 -1.59
C GLY A 235 11.25 0.07 -2.12
N ALA A 236 12.16 0.75 -1.41
CA ALA A 236 13.59 0.74 -1.73
C ALA A 236 14.19 -0.66 -1.60
N VAL A 237 13.88 -1.36 -0.51
CA VAL A 237 14.39 -2.70 -0.22
C VAL A 237 13.83 -3.71 -1.21
N SER A 238 12.53 -3.66 -1.54
CA SER A 238 11.95 -4.56 -2.54
C SER A 238 12.56 -4.37 -3.92
N ALA A 239 12.79 -3.11 -4.32
CA ALA A 239 13.46 -2.77 -5.57
C ALA A 239 14.92 -3.22 -5.60
N CYS A 240 15.67 -2.97 -4.53
CA CYS A 240 17.08 -3.35 -4.42
C CYS A 240 17.23 -4.89 -4.46
N VAL A 241 16.54 -5.60 -3.58
CA VAL A 241 16.59 -7.07 -3.49
C VAL A 241 16.06 -7.70 -4.78
N GLY A 242 14.96 -7.20 -5.33
CA GLY A 242 14.38 -7.72 -6.56
C GLY A 242 15.30 -7.55 -7.78
N THR A 243 15.95 -6.38 -7.92
CA THR A 243 16.94 -6.13 -8.97
C THR A 243 18.17 -7.01 -8.81
N LEU A 244 18.69 -7.18 -7.59
CA LEU A 244 19.84 -8.05 -7.34
C LEU A 244 19.54 -9.52 -7.67
N ILE A 245 18.36 -10.03 -7.30
CA ILE A 245 17.94 -11.39 -7.64
C ILE A 245 17.83 -11.57 -9.16
N SER A 246 17.27 -10.59 -9.86
CA SER A 246 17.13 -10.65 -11.32
C SER A 246 18.49 -10.66 -12.03
N VAL A 247 19.44 -9.82 -11.60
CA VAL A 247 20.78 -9.73 -12.20
C VAL A 247 21.67 -10.94 -11.89
N THR A 248 21.52 -11.53 -10.70
CA THR A 248 22.31 -12.72 -10.30
C THR A 248 21.80 -14.03 -10.90
N HIS A 249 20.55 -14.05 -11.41
CA HIS A 249 19.99 -15.24 -12.02
C HIS A 249 20.52 -15.46 -13.46
N PRO A 250 21.08 -16.64 -13.79
CA PRO A 250 21.65 -16.92 -15.11
C PRO A 250 20.63 -16.90 -16.26
N THR A 251 19.33 -17.05 -15.95
CA THR A 251 18.25 -17.19 -16.93
C THR A 251 17.65 -15.87 -17.41
N GLY A 252 18.12 -14.72 -16.91
CA GLY A 252 17.63 -13.41 -17.33
C GLY A 252 16.18 -13.16 -16.91
N LEU A 253 15.90 -13.27 -15.60
CA LEU A 253 14.56 -13.02 -15.07
C LEU A 253 14.13 -11.56 -15.28
N PRO A 254 12.87 -11.28 -15.66
CA PRO A 254 12.37 -9.92 -15.79
C PRO A 254 12.37 -9.22 -14.44
N THR A 255 13.03 -8.07 -14.36
CA THR A 255 13.24 -7.29 -13.12
C THR A 255 11.94 -6.85 -12.45
N GLY A 256 10.97 -6.32 -13.22
CA GLY A 256 9.70 -5.82 -12.70
C GLY A 256 8.92 -6.85 -11.88
N PRO A 257 8.57 -8.03 -12.45
CA PRO A 257 7.86 -9.10 -11.74
C PRO A 257 8.58 -9.55 -10.45
N VAL A 258 9.91 -9.62 -10.48
CA VAL A 258 10.71 -10.03 -9.32
C VAL A 258 10.62 -8.99 -8.21
N ILE A 259 10.76 -7.69 -8.53
CA ILE A 259 10.60 -6.59 -7.56
C ILE A 259 9.22 -6.65 -6.89
N VAL A 260 8.16 -6.81 -7.68
CA VAL A 260 6.80 -6.92 -7.15
C VAL A 260 6.66 -8.16 -6.26
N SER A 261 7.16 -9.31 -6.69
CA SER A 261 7.09 -10.55 -5.90
C SER A 261 7.77 -10.39 -4.53
N VAL A 262 8.95 -9.76 -4.49
CA VAL A 262 9.65 -9.45 -3.24
C VAL A 262 8.85 -8.46 -2.39
N GLY A 263 8.31 -7.40 -2.98
CA GLY A 263 7.47 -6.42 -2.28
C GLY A 263 6.21 -7.05 -1.68
N THR A 264 5.55 -7.93 -2.41
CA THR A 264 4.39 -8.70 -1.93
C THR A 264 4.77 -9.64 -0.79
N LEU A 265 5.92 -10.29 -0.86
CA LEU A 265 6.44 -11.12 0.23
C LEU A 265 6.68 -10.29 1.51
N ILE A 266 7.29 -9.11 1.38
CA ILE A 266 7.49 -8.17 2.50
C ILE A 266 6.14 -7.74 3.09
N ALA A 267 5.14 -7.48 2.25
CA ALA A 267 3.79 -7.14 2.70
C ALA A 267 3.12 -8.30 3.46
N PHE A 268 3.20 -9.52 2.95
CA PHE A 268 2.67 -10.70 3.65
C PHE A 268 3.36 -10.92 5.00
N ILE A 269 4.69 -10.88 5.04
CA ILE A 269 5.46 -11.01 6.29
C ILE A 269 5.01 -9.92 7.28
N SER A 270 4.86 -8.68 6.83
CA SER A 270 4.38 -7.58 7.68
C SER A 270 2.97 -7.82 8.21
N ILE A 271 2.05 -8.37 7.40
CA ILE A 271 0.68 -8.66 7.82
C ILE A 271 0.62 -9.77 8.88
N PHE A 272 1.47 -10.79 8.77
CA PHE A 272 1.47 -11.89 9.74
C PHE A 272 2.21 -11.54 11.03
N PHE A 273 3.37 -10.89 10.93
CA PHE A 273 4.30 -10.74 12.04
C PHE A 273 4.33 -9.35 12.70
N ALA A 274 3.65 -8.34 12.16
CA ALA A 274 3.75 -7.00 12.76
C ALA A 274 3.19 -6.94 14.20
N PRO A 275 3.88 -6.26 15.13
CA PRO A 275 3.61 -6.35 16.57
C PRO A 275 2.31 -5.67 17.01
N GLN A 276 1.84 -4.63 16.32
CA GLN A 276 0.65 -3.85 16.73
C GLN A 276 -0.62 -4.29 16.00
N SER A 277 -0.50 -4.69 14.73
CA SER A 277 -1.63 -4.96 13.85
C SER A 277 -1.66 -6.37 13.25
N GLY A 278 -0.58 -7.14 13.42
CA GLY A 278 -0.43 -8.45 12.80
C GLY A 278 -1.47 -9.45 13.29
N VAL A 279 -1.89 -10.34 12.40
CA VAL A 279 -2.93 -11.34 12.69
C VAL A 279 -2.55 -12.19 13.91
N ILE A 280 -1.29 -12.57 14.00
CA ILE A 280 -0.76 -13.39 15.11
C ILE A 280 -0.73 -12.58 16.41
N ALA A 281 -0.23 -11.34 16.37
CA ALA A 281 -0.17 -10.47 17.54
C ALA A 281 -1.57 -10.17 18.10
N LYS A 282 -2.54 -9.89 17.22
CA LYS A 282 -3.94 -9.67 17.60
C LYS A 282 -4.59 -10.92 18.16
N GLU A 283 -4.35 -12.09 17.59
CA GLU A 283 -4.93 -13.34 18.10
C GLU A 283 -4.33 -13.71 19.47
N ILE A 284 -3.04 -13.51 19.68
CA ILE A 284 -2.40 -13.69 21.00
C ILE A 284 -3.01 -12.70 22.03
N GLN A 285 -3.14 -11.42 21.67
CA GLN A 285 -3.73 -10.42 22.57
C GLN A 285 -5.20 -10.71 22.87
N ARG A 286 -5.96 -11.17 21.86
CA ARG A 286 -7.37 -11.57 22.01
C ARG A 286 -7.52 -12.80 22.89
N GLN A 287 -6.63 -13.79 22.79
CA GLN A 287 -6.65 -14.95 23.68
C GLN A 287 -6.29 -14.58 25.12
N ARG A 288 -5.35 -13.66 25.34
CA ARG A 288 -5.06 -13.11 26.66
C ARG A 288 -6.28 -12.37 27.23
N HIS A 289 -6.86 -11.42 26.49
CA HIS A 289 -8.08 -10.73 26.90
C HIS A 289 -9.26 -11.67 27.18
N ARG A 290 -9.44 -12.74 26.39
CA ARG A 290 -10.49 -13.75 26.67
C ARG A 290 -10.24 -14.47 28.00
N LYS A 291 -9.00 -14.85 28.30
CA LYS A 291 -8.63 -15.45 29.59
C LYS A 291 -8.84 -14.47 30.75
N ASP A 292 -8.47 -13.22 30.57
CA ASP A 292 -8.64 -12.17 31.58
C ASP A 292 -10.13 -11.91 31.86
N ILE A 293 -10.97 -11.81 30.81
CA ILE A 293 -12.43 -11.65 30.94
C ILE A 293 -13.08 -12.86 31.60
N GLN A 294 -12.65 -14.09 31.26
CA GLN A 294 -13.17 -15.29 31.90
C GLN A 294 -12.80 -15.35 33.38
N THR A 295 -11.54 -15.05 33.71
CA THR A 295 -11.05 -14.98 35.10
C THR A 295 -11.82 -13.93 35.88
N TYR A 296 -12.04 -12.74 35.29
CA TYR A 296 -12.83 -11.67 35.87
C TYR A 296 -14.29 -12.06 36.13
N ARG A 297 -14.97 -12.68 35.14
CA ARG A 297 -16.34 -13.16 35.31
C ARG A 297 -16.44 -14.16 36.45
N SER A 298 -15.53 -15.14 36.49
CA SER A 298 -15.53 -16.14 37.54
C SER A 298 -15.29 -15.54 38.92
N LEU A 299 -14.38 -14.55 39.05
CA LEU A 299 -14.18 -13.83 40.32
C LEU A 299 -15.42 -13.01 40.74
N LEU A 300 -16.12 -12.38 39.79
CA LEU A 300 -17.39 -11.70 40.08
C LEU A 300 -18.50 -12.66 40.50
N ASP A 301 -18.55 -13.85 39.89
CA ASP A 301 -19.52 -14.89 40.23
C ASP A 301 -19.26 -15.41 41.66
N VAL A 302 -17.99 -15.64 42.06
CA VAL A 302 -17.63 -15.93 43.47
C VAL A 302 -18.14 -14.82 44.39
N ARG A 303 -17.81 -13.55 44.07
CA ARG A 303 -18.15 -12.40 44.92
C ARG A 303 -19.66 -12.24 45.13
N LYS A 304 -20.46 -12.60 44.12
CA LYS A 304 -21.92 -12.51 44.15
C LYS A 304 -22.60 -13.79 44.67
N GLY A 305 -21.84 -14.82 45.02
CA GLY A 305 -22.36 -16.09 45.54
C GLY A 305 -23.01 -16.99 44.49
N PHE A 306 -22.65 -16.85 43.21
CA PHE A 306 -23.13 -17.71 42.13
C PHE A 306 -22.26 -18.97 41.96
N THR A 307 -22.86 -20.05 41.47
CA THR A 307 -22.16 -21.32 41.17
C THR A 307 -21.26 -21.19 39.94
N ILE A 308 -20.01 -21.63 40.09
CA ILE A 308 -18.96 -21.53 39.07
C ILE A 308 -18.72 -22.92 38.48
N LYS A 309 -18.24 -22.99 37.23
CA LYS A 309 -17.80 -24.25 36.62
C LYS A 309 -16.57 -24.80 37.35
N ASP A 310 -16.62 -26.09 37.75
CA ASP A 310 -15.57 -26.78 38.53
C ASP A 310 -14.16 -26.63 37.94
N SER A 311 -14.01 -26.68 36.62
CA SER A 311 -12.70 -26.56 35.95
C SER A 311 -12.02 -25.20 36.12
N MET A 312 -12.79 -24.14 36.46
CA MET A 312 -12.26 -22.80 36.71
C MET A 312 -11.97 -22.59 38.19
N ILE A 313 -12.72 -23.25 39.08
CA ILE A 313 -12.54 -23.20 40.54
C ILE A 313 -11.17 -23.79 40.91
N ASP A 314 -10.83 -24.96 40.37
CA ASP A 314 -9.52 -25.60 40.60
C ASP A 314 -8.34 -24.70 40.21
N LYS A 315 -8.51 -23.95 39.11
CA LYS A 315 -7.49 -23.03 38.62
C LYS A 315 -7.36 -21.80 39.52
N LEU A 316 -8.48 -21.25 39.99
CA LEU A 316 -8.52 -20.09 40.89
C LEU A 316 -8.02 -20.42 42.30
N LEU A 317 -8.27 -21.64 42.79
CA LEU A 317 -7.71 -22.17 44.04
C LEU A 317 -6.19 -22.34 43.93
N LYS A 318 -5.71 -22.89 42.80
CA LYS A 318 -4.28 -23.09 42.55
C LYS A 318 -3.49 -21.78 42.39
N GLU A 319 -4.12 -20.74 41.86
CA GLU A 319 -3.56 -19.39 41.75
C GLU A 319 -3.78 -18.53 43.03
N SER A 320 -4.39 -19.12 44.08
CA SER A 320 -4.66 -18.49 45.38
C SER A 320 -5.56 -17.24 45.32
N TYR A 321 -6.43 -17.13 44.30
CA TYR A 321 -7.39 -16.03 44.15
C TYR A 321 -8.69 -16.27 44.92
N VAL A 322 -8.99 -17.52 45.27
CA VAL A 322 -10.18 -17.95 46.01
C VAL A 322 -9.72 -18.92 47.10
N SER A 323 -10.38 -18.86 48.25
CA SER A 323 -10.22 -19.71 49.42
C SER A 323 -11.51 -20.44 49.71
N LEU A 324 -11.41 -21.59 50.37
CA LEU A 324 -12.56 -22.27 50.99
C LEU A 324 -12.64 -21.82 52.46
N ASP A 325 -13.82 -21.34 52.86
CA ASP A 325 -14.14 -21.11 54.26
C ASP A 325 -14.43 -22.43 55.00
N GLU A 326 -14.42 -22.43 56.33
CA GLU A 326 -14.64 -23.64 57.16
C GLU A 326 -16.02 -24.31 56.91
N MET A 327 -16.96 -23.57 56.28
CA MET A 327 -18.28 -24.05 55.87
C MET A 327 -18.36 -24.53 54.41
N GLY A 328 -17.24 -24.61 53.68
CA GLY A 328 -17.19 -25.05 52.28
C GLY A 328 -17.62 -23.99 51.26
N ASN A 329 -17.81 -22.73 51.69
CA ASN A 329 -18.15 -21.62 50.81
C ASN A 329 -16.88 -20.97 50.22
N HIS A 330 -16.95 -20.58 48.96
CA HIS A 330 -15.84 -19.94 48.25
C HIS A 330 -15.80 -18.44 48.58
N HIS A 331 -14.69 -17.95 49.14
CA HIS A 331 -14.46 -16.52 49.38
C HIS A 331 -13.25 -16.00 48.59
N LEU A 332 -13.28 -14.73 48.16
CA LEU A 332 -12.11 -14.11 47.53
C LEU A 332 -11.02 -13.86 48.56
N THR A 333 -9.77 -14.17 48.18
CA THR A 333 -8.59 -13.76 48.97
C THR A 333 -8.21 -12.32 48.67
N SER A 334 -7.34 -11.72 49.50
CA SER A 334 -6.79 -10.37 49.26
C SER A 334 -6.13 -10.22 47.89
N LYS A 335 -5.42 -11.27 47.41
CA LYS A 335 -4.88 -11.36 46.05
C LYS A 335 -5.97 -11.39 44.97
N GLY A 336 -7.08 -12.08 45.23
CA GLY A 336 -8.23 -12.11 44.33
C GLY A 336 -8.87 -10.73 44.19
N GLU A 337 -9.06 -10.02 45.29
CA GLU A 337 -9.60 -8.66 45.27
C GLU A 337 -8.69 -7.66 44.55
N GLU A 338 -7.38 -7.76 44.78
CA GLU A 338 -6.38 -6.94 44.09
C GLU A 338 -6.38 -7.21 42.58
N LYS A 339 -6.52 -8.48 42.17
CA LYS A 339 -6.63 -8.84 40.75
C LYS A 339 -7.92 -8.33 40.11
N VAL A 340 -9.03 -8.34 40.83
CA VAL A 340 -10.29 -7.71 40.38
C VAL A 340 -10.08 -6.21 40.19
N LYS A 341 -9.40 -5.52 41.11
CA LYS A 341 -9.08 -4.08 41.00
C LYS A 341 -8.16 -3.78 39.81
N GLU A 342 -7.12 -4.59 39.60
CA GLU A 342 -6.18 -4.47 38.48
C GLU A 342 -6.89 -4.61 37.12
N ILE A 343 -7.79 -5.60 36.99
CA ILE A 343 -8.53 -5.85 35.73
C ILE A 343 -9.58 -4.76 35.45
N VAL A 344 -10.22 -4.22 36.49
CA VAL A 344 -11.24 -3.17 36.35
C VAL A 344 -10.63 -1.83 35.93
N GLY A 345 -9.32 -1.63 36.15
CA GLY A 345 -8.63 -0.38 35.78
C GLY A 345 -9.15 0.85 36.51
N VAL A 346 -9.93 0.67 37.58
CA VAL A 346 -10.47 1.77 38.38
C VAL A 346 -9.84 1.76 39.77
N ASN A 347 -9.02 2.78 40.02
CA ASN A 347 -8.77 3.28 41.37
C ASN A 347 -10.08 3.86 41.91
N TYR A 348 -11.02 3.01 42.34
CA TYR A 348 -12.16 3.44 43.15
C TYR A 348 -11.64 3.58 44.59
N HIS A 349 -11.27 4.79 44.97
CA HIS A 349 -11.21 5.17 46.37
C HIS A 349 -12.61 5.60 46.81
N GLY A 350 -13.13 4.87 47.81
CA GLY A 350 -14.15 5.33 48.76
C GLY A 350 -15.53 5.57 48.20
#